data_AF-A0A2V6PXN8-F1
#
_entry.id   AF-A0A2V6PXN8-F1
#
_cell.length_a   1.000
_cell.length_b   1.000
_cell.length_c   1.000
_cell.angle_alpha   90.00
_cell.angle_beta   90.00
_cell.angle_gamma   90.00
#
_symmetry.space_group_name_H-M   'P 1'
#
loop_
_entity.id
_entity.type
_entity.pdbx_description
1 polymer ?
#
loop_
_entity_poly.entity_id
_entity_poly.type
_entity_poly.pdbx_seq_one_letter_code
_entity_poly.pdbx_strand_id
1 'polypeptide(L)' 'MAEGYCVKCKAKKEIVDAVEELMKNGRKAIKGKCPTCGTVMFKILGGKAAPKAATPETPPA' A
#
# COMPACT_ATOMS: atom_id res chain seq x y z
N MET A 1 8.16 -5.69 -1.51
CA MET A 1 7.40 -4.96 -2.54
C MET A 1 5.92 -5.23 -2.36
N ALA A 2 5.09 -4.20 -2.18
CA ALA A 2 3.67 -4.38 -1.92
C ALA A 2 2.94 -4.69 -3.24
N GLU A 3 2.62 -5.96 -3.50
CA GLU A 3 1.85 -6.32 -4.70
C GLU A 3 0.35 -6.09 -4.51
N GLY A 4 -0.27 -5.38 -5.45
CA GLY A 4 -1.70 -5.07 -5.48
C GLY A 4 -2.37 -5.59 -6.76
N TYR A 5 -3.66 -5.89 -6.67
CA TYR A 5 -4.44 -6.27 -7.84
C TYR A 5 -5.04 -5.03 -8.51
N CYS A 6 -4.63 -4.77 -9.75
CA CYS A 6 -5.13 -3.62 -10.50
C CYS A 6 -6.38 -4.05 -11.25
N VAL A 7 -7.54 -3.51 -10.86
CA VAL A 7 -8.82 -3.79 -11.53
C VAL A 7 -8.85 -3.34 -12.99
N LYS A 8 -8.03 -2.34 -13.34
CA LYS A 8 -7.94 -1.80 -14.70
C LYS A 8 -7.04 -2.63 -15.58
N CYS A 9 -5.93 -3.14 -15.04
CA CYS A 9 -5.04 -4.06 -15.75
C CYS A 9 -5.46 -5.53 -15.60
N LYS A 10 -6.43 -5.84 -14.74
CA LYS A 10 -6.85 -7.19 -14.33
C LYS A 10 -5.67 -8.12 -13.99
N ALA A 11 -4.63 -7.55 -13.40
CA ALA A 11 -3.38 -8.24 -13.12
C ALA A 11 -2.84 -7.83 -11.75
N LYS A 12 -2.08 -8.73 -11.12
CA LYS A 12 -1.27 -8.40 -9.95
C LYS A 12 -0.04 -7.62 -10.42
N LYS A 13 0.19 -6.48 -9.81
CA LYS A 13 1.31 -5.58 -10.09
C LYS A 13 1.86 -5.03 -8.78
N GLU A 14 3.09 -4.56 -8.80
CA GLU A 14 3.60 -3.78 -7.67
C GLU A 14 2.81 -2.48 -7.52
N ILE A 15 2.55 -2.11 -6.28
CA ILE A 15 2.00 -0.82 -5.91
C ILE A 15 3.16 0.15 -5.81
N VAL A 16 3.17 1.16 -6.68
CA VAL A 16 4.09 2.30 -6.58
C VAL A 16 3.51 3.34 -5.63
N ASP A 17 4.36 4.15 -5.00
CA ASP A 17 3.95 5.11 -3.96
C ASP A 17 3.14 4.44 -2.83
N ALA A 18 3.57 3.25 -2.41
CA ALA A 18 2.92 2.49 -1.35
C ALA A 18 3.11 3.19 0.01
N VAL A 19 2.09 3.92 0.44
CA VAL A 19 2.00 4.61 1.73
C VAL A 19 1.15 3.81 2.69
N GLU A 20 1.69 3.50 3.86
CA GLU A 20 0.94 2.89 4.95
C GLU A 20 0.04 3.93 5.63
N GLU A 21 -1.27 3.73 5.57
CA GLU A 21 -2.25 4.50 6.34
C GLU A 21 -2.97 3.59 7.34
N LEU A 22 -3.07 4.06 8.57
CA LEU A 22 -3.85 3.41 9.61
C LEU A 22 -5.29 3.94 9.52
N MET A 23 -6.23 3.09 9.13
CA MET A 23 -7.64 3.47 9.08
C MET A 23 -8.15 3.75 10.50
N LYS A 24 -9.15 4.64 10.61
CA LYS A 24 -9.83 5.00 11.86
C LYS A 24 -10.38 3.79 12.65
N ASN A 25 -10.50 2.63 12.00
CA ASN A 25 -11.00 1.39 12.57
C ASN A 25 -9.87 0.47 13.09
N GLY A 26 -8.64 1.00 13.25
CA GLY A 26 -7.48 0.25 13.76
C GLY A 26 -6.86 -0.74 12.77
N ARG A 27 -7.26 -0.70 11.49
CA ARG A 27 -6.76 -1.59 10.43
C ARG A 27 -5.67 -0.90 9.62
N LYS A 28 -4.58 -1.61 9.35
CA LYS A 28 -3.52 -1.13 8.45
C LYS A 28 -3.91 -1.35 7.00
N ALA A 29 -3.74 -0.32 6.19
CA ALA A 29 -3.86 -0.42 4.75
C ALA A 29 -2.67 0.26 4.08
N ILE A 30 -2.20 -0.30 2.99
CA ILE A 30 -1.26 0.35 2.08
C ILE A 30 -2.10 0.99 0.99
N LYS A 31 -1.95 2.29 0.80
CA LYS A 31 -2.47 3.04 -0.34
C LYS A 31 -1.32 3.30 -1.29
N GLY A 32 -1.49 3.04 -2.57
CA GLY A 32 -0.55 3.50 -3.58
C GLY A 32 -1.19 3.50 -4.95
N LYS A 33 -0.41 3.33 -6.01
CA LYS A 33 -0.84 3.47 -7.40
C LYS A 33 -0.35 2.32 -8.26
N CYS A 34 -1.06 2.08 -9.35
CA CYS A 34 -0.61 1.17 -10.40
C CYS A 34 0.48 1.84 -11.24
N PRO A 35 1.67 1.23 -11.43
CA PRO A 35 2.73 1.79 -12.28
C PRO A 35 2.32 1.85 -13.76
N THR A 36 1.31 1.09 -14.16
CA THR A 36 0.96 0.92 -15.58
C THR A 36 -0.20 1.80 -16.01
N CYS A 37 -1.17 2.04 -15.11
CA CYS A 37 -2.37 2.82 -15.44
C CYS A 37 -2.62 3.98 -14.46
N GLY A 38 -1.73 4.20 -13.48
CA GLY A 38 -1.83 5.27 -12.49
C GLY A 38 -3.02 5.17 -11.53
N THR A 39 -3.86 4.15 -11.66
CA THR A 39 -5.06 3.98 -10.83
C THR A 39 -4.66 3.75 -9.39
N VAL A 40 -5.33 4.42 -8.46
CA VAL A 40 -5.10 4.26 -7.02
C VAL A 40 -5.50 2.84 -6.61
N MET A 41 -4.60 2.17 -5.89
CA MET A 41 -4.74 0.79 -5.42
C MET A 41 -4.61 0.79 -3.91
N PHE A 42 -5.42 -0.04 -3.25
CA PHE A 42 -5.37 -0.22 -1.81
C PHE A 42 -5.12 -1.69 -1.50
N LYS A 43 -4.13 -1.97 -0.66
CA LYS A 43 -3.85 -3.29 -0.12
C LYS A 43 -4.10 -3.28 1.38
N ILE A 44 -5.19 -3.92 1.79
CA ILE A 44 -5.52 -4.06 3.22
C ILE A 44 -4.61 -5.13 3.79
N LEU A 45 -3.75 -4.76 4.75
CA LEU A 45 -2.96 -5.70 5.53
C LEU A 45 -3.84 -6.22 6.68
N GLY A 46 -4.72 -7.18 6.34
CA GLY A 46 -5.60 -7.83 7.32
C GLY A 46 -4.87 -8.92 8.10
N GLY A 47 -4.60 -8.69 9.38
CA GLY A 47 -4.09 -9.70 10.32
C GLY A 47 -4.10 -9.18 11.75
N LYS A 48 -4.59 -9.98 12.70
CA LYS A 48 -4.58 -9.67 14.14
C LYS A 48 -3.16 -9.33 14.60
N ALA A 49 -3.03 -8.21 15.32
CA ALA A 49 -1.92 -7.85 16.20
C ALA A 49 -0.50 -8.02 15.65
N ALA A 50 0.07 -6.95 15.10
CA ALA A 50 1.45 -6.52 15.39
C ALA A 50 1.73 -5.12 14.78
N PRO A 51 1.96 -4.08 15.60
CA PRO A 51 2.51 -2.82 15.14
C PRO A 51 4.04 -2.97 15.08
N LYS A 52 4.62 -3.23 13.90
CA LYS A 52 6.00 -2.81 13.62
C LYS A 52 6.09 -2.20 12.22
N ALA A 53 6.54 -0.96 12.23
CA ALA A 53 7.39 -0.26 11.25
C ALA A 53 7.17 -0.52 9.75
N ALA A 54 6.76 0.53 9.03
CA ALA A 54 7.63 1.16 8.04
C ALA A 54 7.25 2.64 7.90
N THR A 55 7.86 3.47 8.74
CA THR A 55 8.11 4.87 8.40
C THR A 55 8.90 4.86 7.08
N PRO A 56 8.44 5.47 5.98
CA PRO A 56 9.38 5.89 4.96
C PRO A 56 10.16 7.05 5.58
N GLU A 57 11.27 6.73 6.24
CA GLU A 57 12.32 7.68 6.53
C GLU A 57 12.77 8.23 5.18
N THR A 58 12.31 9.44 4.87
CA THR A 58 13.01 10.35 3.96
C THR A 58 14.26 10.79 4.72
N PRO A 59 15.49 10.43 4.33
CA PRO A 59 16.66 11.21 4.70
C PRO A 59 16.73 12.42 3.76
N PRO A 60 16.43 13.66 4.20
CA PRO A 60 16.95 14.82 3.50
C PRO A 60 18.45 14.92 3.81
N ALA A 61 19.28 14.89 2.76
CA ALA A 61 20.65 15.38 2.80
C ALA A 61 20.77 16.51 1.78
#